data_AF-A0A958Y5K6-F1
#
_entry.id   AF-A0A958Y5K6-F1
#
_cell.length_a   1.000
_cell.length_b   1.000
_cell.length_c   1.000
_cell.angle_alpha   90.00
_cell.angle_beta   90.00
_cell.angle_gamma   90.00
#
_symmetry.space_group_name_H-M   'P 1'
#
loop_
_entity.id
_entity.type
_entity.pdbx_description
1 polymer ?
#
loop_
_entity_poly.entity_id
_entity_poly.type
_entity_poly.pdbx_seq_one_letter_code
_entity_poly.pdbx_strand_id
1 'polypeptide(L)'
;MGSNYQKAFTGQELNGKLLSLGLLPDEQATVEFRVETTLSTYEKTYSDAVTLTATPYSSVLDLSTTWGVVGSATPNGWDGPDLPFYQTASAGVYVAYVTLVDGEIKFRENNDWTNNYGDDGADGTLEAGAANIVVTAGTYKITFNTNDLTYTIESYSWGIVGSATPNAWDGPDLMFEYDPSSDQWRALVTLADGEIKFRQNNDWGINYGDDGADGTLELNGANIAVSSGNYLVTFNTNDLTYTIEEIDFWGVVGSATPNAWDGPDIELSLDYTSDGMIWYNNNFDLVAGEIKFRSNNDWGVNYGDDGADGTLELNGANIAVGAGNYSVSINLADLTYTLTQN
;
A
#
# COMPACT_ATOMS: atom_id res chain seq x y z
N MET A 1 13.15 -33.37 20.69
CA MET A 1 14.29 -32.43 20.61
C MET A 1 14.67 -32.35 19.14
N GLY A 2 14.36 -31.23 18.49
CA GLY A 2 14.49 -31.08 17.03
C GLY A 2 15.96 -31.10 16.61
N SER A 3 16.27 -31.89 15.59
CA SER A 3 17.63 -32.19 15.13
C SER A 3 18.23 -31.15 14.16
N ASN A 4 17.66 -29.96 14.06
CA ASN A 4 18.11 -28.91 13.15
C ASN A 4 18.73 -27.75 13.91
N TYR A 5 20.06 -27.63 13.83
CA TYR A 5 20.87 -26.53 14.37
C TYR A 5 21.21 -25.47 13.31
N GLN A 6 20.45 -25.41 12.23
CA GLN A 6 20.70 -24.52 11.10
C GLN A 6 19.44 -23.73 10.78
N LYS A 7 19.59 -22.41 10.68
CA LYS A 7 18.63 -21.51 10.03
C LYS A 7 19.35 -20.92 8.82
N ALA A 8 18.76 -21.09 7.64
CA ALA A 8 19.16 -20.37 6.44
C ALA A 8 18.16 -19.24 6.20
N PHE A 9 18.66 -18.10 5.74
CA PHE A 9 17.85 -17.00 5.24
C PHE A 9 18.00 -16.96 3.72
N THR A 10 16.90 -16.74 3.01
CA THR A 10 16.98 -16.31 1.61
C THR A 10 17.53 -14.88 1.55
N GLY A 11 18.00 -14.45 0.38
CA GLY A 11 18.44 -13.07 0.19
C GLY A 11 17.35 -12.04 0.52
N GLN A 12 16.10 -12.35 0.19
CA GLN A 12 14.94 -11.52 0.46
C GLN A 12 14.60 -11.47 1.97
N GLU A 13 14.57 -12.61 2.65
CA GLU A 13 14.31 -12.66 4.11
C GLU A 13 15.38 -11.88 4.89
N LEU A 14 16.64 -12.01 4.49
CA LEU A 14 17.74 -11.24 5.09
C LEU A 14 17.59 -9.75 4.77
N ASN A 15 17.30 -9.38 3.52
CA ASN A 15 17.13 -7.98 3.11
C ASN A 15 16.00 -7.29 3.90
N GLY A 16 14.83 -7.93 4.03
CA GLY A 16 13.71 -7.38 4.79
C GLY A 16 14.05 -7.15 6.27
N LYS A 17 14.81 -8.06 6.90
CA LYS A 17 15.27 -7.88 8.29
C LYS A 17 16.30 -6.77 8.44
N LEU A 18 17.14 -6.51 7.43
CA LEU A 18 18.07 -5.39 7.46
C LEU A 18 17.33 -4.05 7.36
N LEU A 19 16.34 -3.96 6.46
CA LEU A 19 15.51 -2.76 6.30
C LEU A 19 14.70 -2.48 7.57
N SER A 20 14.11 -3.50 8.21
CA SER A 20 13.37 -3.32 9.49
C SER A 20 14.24 -2.86 10.66
N LEU A 21 15.56 -3.02 10.56
CA LEU A 21 16.53 -2.50 11.53
C LEU A 21 16.92 -1.03 11.24
N GLY A 22 16.27 -0.39 10.27
CA GLY A 22 16.51 1.00 9.88
C GLY A 22 17.76 1.21 9.02
N LEU A 23 18.31 0.14 8.43
CA LEU A 23 19.43 0.28 7.50
C LEU A 23 18.94 0.85 6.17
N LEU A 24 19.68 1.81 5.62
CA LEU A 24 19.34 2.44 4.35
C LEU A 24 19.69 1.51 3.17
N PRO A 25 18.81 1.43 2.15
CA PRO A 25 19.14 0.77 0.89
C PRO A 25 20.42 1.30 0.25
N ASP A 26 21.17 0.41 -0.41
CA ASP A 26 22.41 0.68 -1.12
C ASP A 26 23.56 1.24 -0.27
N GLU A 27 23.35 1.34 1.05
CA GLU A 27 24.37 1.71 2.02
C GLU A 27 24.87 0.46 2.75
N GLN A 28 26.18 0.27 2.74
CA GLN A 28 26.79 -0.84 3.46
C GLN A 28 26.68 -0.59 4.98
N ALA A 29 26.12 -1.57 5.69
CA ALA A 29 25.98 -1.54 7.13
C ALA A 29 26.46 -2.84 7.78
N THR A 30 26.77 -2.76 9.06
CA THR A 30 27.24 -3.89 9.87
C THR A 30 26.15 -4.27 10.88
N VAL A 31 25.77 -5.54 10.89
CA VAL A 31 24.77 -6.08 11.83
C VAL A 31 25.35 -7.25 12.63
N GLU A 32 24.83 -7.45 13.84
CA GLU A 32 25.19 -8.56 14.72
C GLU A 32 24.10 -9.62 14.78
N PHE A 33 24.48 -10.87 14.58
CA PHE A 33 23.63 -12.04 14.77
C PHE A 33 23.95 -12.72 16.09
N ARG A 34 22.91 -13.04 16.87
CA ARG A 34 23.01 -13.81 18.12
C ARG A 34 21.90 -14.86 18.16
N VAL A 35 22.19 -16.02 18.73
CA VAL A 35 21.18 -17.04 19.02
C VAL A 35 20.65 -16.81 20.43
N GLU A 36 19.37 -16.47 20.55
CA GLU A 36 18.68 -16.39 21.85
C GLU A 36 18.24 -17.80 22.28
N THR A 37 18.51 -18.16 23.53
CA THR A 37 17.94 -19.34 24.20
C THR A 37 17.09 -18.86 25.36
N THR A 38 15.79 -19.21 25.34
CA THR A 38 14.88 -18.95 26.45
C THR A 38 14.85 -20.16 27.38
N LEU A 39 15.29 -19.98 28.63
CA LEU A 39 15.34 -21.02 29.66
C LEU A 39 14.08 -21.01 30.54
N SER A 40 13.46 -19.83 30.70
CA SER A 40 12.15 -19.63 31.32
C SER A 40 11.54 -18.31 30.84
N THR A 41 10.31 -18.01 31.26
CA THR A 41 9.63 -16.73 30.95
C THR A 41 10.45 -15.49 31.35
N TYR A 42 11.38 -15.61 32.30
CA TYR A 42 12.19 -14.51 32.82
C TYR A 42 13.69 -14.66 32.57
N GLU A 43 14.12 -15.80 32.00
CA GLU A 43 15.54 -16.06 31.75
C GLU A 43 15.80 -16.33 30.27
N LYS A 44 16.57 -15.42 29.67
CA LYS A 44 17.10 -15.52 28.32
C LYS A 44 18.62 -15.46 28.37
N THR A 45 19.28 -16.23 27.52
CA THR A 45 20.72 -16.12 27.27
C THR A 45 20.98 -15.98 25.79
N TYR A 46 22.11 -15.37 25.44
CA TYR A 46 22.51 -15.14 24.05
C TYR A 46 23.85 -15.81 23.78
N SER A 47 24.05 -16.29 22.55
CA SER A 47 25.37 -16.66 22.06
C SER A 47 26.29 -15.44 21.94
N ASP A 48 27.57 -15.68 21.70
CA ASP A 48 28.46 -14.67 21.16
C ASP A 48 27.90 -14.11 19.84
N ALA A 49 28.22 -12.83 19.56
CA ALA A 49 27.79 -12.17 18.34
C ALA A 49 28.63 -12.61 17.14
N VAL A 50 27.96 -12.84 16.01
CA VAL A 50 28.57 -12.97 14.69
C VAL A 50 28.26 -11.72 13.90
N THR A 51 29.31 -11.03 13.43
CA THR A 51 29.15 -9.81 12.65
C THR A 51 29.01 -10.13 11.16
N LEU A 52 28.03 -9.53 10.50
CA LEU A 52 27.85 -9.58 9.05
C LEU A 52 27.87 -8.15 8.49
N THR A 53 28.64 -7.95 7.43
CA THR A 53 28.55 -6.74 6.61
C THR A 53 27.60 -7.03 5.45
N ALA A 54 26.53 -6.26 5.34
CA ALA A 54 25.53 -6.40 4.29
C ALA A 54 25.22 -5.04 3.68
N THR A 55 24.84 -5.04 2.41
CA THR A 55 24.28 -3.86 1.73
C THR A 55 22.84 -4.22 1.42
N PRO A 56 21.85 -3.70 2.18
CA PRO A 56 20.46 -3.94 1.85
C PRO A 56 20.20 -3.35 0.47
N TYR A 57 19.46 -4.05 -0.37
CA TYR A 57 18.92 -3.48 -1.58
C TYR A 57 17.53 -2.93 -1.29
N SER A 58 17.10 -1.93 -2.04
CA SER A 58 15.72 -1.48 -1.95
C SER A 58 14.82 -2.64 -2.36
N SER A 59 13.89 -3.05 -1.50
CA SER A 59 12.78 -3.91 -1.94
C SER A 59 11.90 -3.19 -2.96
N VAL A 60 12.10 -1.87 -3.10
CA VAL A 60 11.48 -1.06 -4.13
C VAL A 60 12.19 -1.26 -5.46
N LEU A 61 11.48 -1.80 -6.44
CA LEU A 61 11.90 -1.65 -7.83
C LEU A 61 11.74 -0.15 -8.17
N ASP A 62 12.83 0.61 -8.14
CA ASP A 62 12.80 2.03 -8.53
C ASP A 62 12.71 2.15 -10.06
N LEU A 63 11.50 1.89 -10.58
CA LEU A 63 11.13 2.27 -11.94
C LEU A 63 10.80 3.76 -12.01
N SER A 64 10.82 4.51 -10.91
CA SER A 64 10.32 5.87 -10.90
C SER A 64 11.17 6.76 -11.80
N THR A 65 10.52 7.79 -12.30
CA THR A 65 11.13 8.80 -13.14
C THR A 65 11.00 10.13 -12.45
N THR A 66 11.70 11.14 -12.96
CA THR A 66 11.47 12.51 -12.56
C THR A 66 10.09 13.02 -13.03
N TRP A 67 9.38 12.29 -13.89
CA TRP A 67 8.05 12.66 -14.37
C TRP A 67 6.95 12.20 -13.41
N GLY A 68 5.90 13.02 -13.32
CA GLY A 68 4.69 12.65 -12.60
C GLY A 68 3.44 13.31 -13.17
N VAL A 69 2.29 12.80 -12.70
CA VAL A 69 0.94 13.27 -12.98
C VAL A 69 0.49 14.13 -11.80
N VAL A 70 0.05 15.35 -12.10
CA VAL A 70 -0.42 16.33 -11.11
C VAL A 70 -1.75 16.92 -11.56
N GLY A 71 -2.63 17.29 -10.64
CA GLY A 71 -3.81 18.09 -10.99
C GLY A 71 -4.97 17.93 -10.03
N SER A 72 -6.05 18.66 -10.30
CA SER A 72 -7.27 18.61 -9.47
C SER A 72 -7.93 17.24 -9.42
N ALA A 73 -7.66 16.39 -10.41
CA ALA A 73 -8.10 15.01 -10.45
C ALA A 73 -7.27 14.05 -9.59
N THR A 74 -6.06 14.45 -9.16
CA THR A 74 -5.16 13.63 -8.35
C THR A 74 -5.43 13.81 -6.85
N PRO A 75 -5.12 12.83 -5.99
CA PRO A 75 -5.28 12.96 -4.54
C PRO A 75 -4.51 14.14 -3.94
N ASN A 76 -3.39 14.52 -4.56
CA ASN A 76 -2.47 15.53 -4.05
C ASN A 76 -2.72 16.94 -4.64
N GLY A 77 -3.68 17.08 -5.56
CA GLY A 77 -4.00 18.38 -6.18
C GLY A 77 -2.86 18.97 -7.01
N TRP A 78 -2.86 20.30 -7.17
CA TRP A 78 -1.85 21.03 -7.95
C TRP A 78 -0.55 21.34 -7.20
N ASP A 79 -0.67 21.42 -5.86
CA ASP A 79 0.39 21.90 -4.96
C ASP A 79 1.06 20.76 -4.17
N GLY A 80 0.50 19.54 -4.22
CA GLY A 80 1.10 18.37 -3.61
C GLY A 80 2.08 17.63 -4.53
N PRO A 81 2.70 16.55 -4.02
CA PRO A 81 3.61 15.73 -4.80
C PRO A 81 2.87 15.02 -5.95
N ASP A 82 3.58 14.81 -7.05
CA ASP A 82 3.06 14.17 -8.24
C ASP A 82 2.84 12.67 -8.01
N LEU A 83 1.83 12.12 -8.69
CA LEU A 83 1.75 10.67 -8.85
C LEU A 83 2.83 10.25 -9.85
N PRO A 84 3.77 9.37 -9.48
CA PRO A 84 4.94 9.06 -10.30
C PRO A 84 4.60 8.34 -11.61
N PHE A 85 5.36 8.66 -12.65
CA PHE A 85 5.54 7.82 -13.83
C PHE A 85 6.69 6.84 -13.63
N TYR A 86 6.57 5.67 -14.25
CA TYR A 86 7.52 4.58 -14.22
C TYR A 86 8.12 4.31 -15.60
N GLN A 87 9.39 3.91 -15.63
CA GLN A 87 10.09 3.49 -16.84
C GLN A 87 9.47 2.22 -17.42
N THR A 88 9.37 2.17 -18.75
CA THR A 88 9.08 0.93 -19.46
C THR A 88 10.36 0.36 -20.08
N ALA A 89 10.27 -0.83 -20.69
CA ALA A 89 11.37 -1.39 -21.49
C ALA A 89 11.74 -0.52 -22.71
N SER A 90 10.88 0.42 -23.11
CA SER A 90 11.12 1.35 -24.21
C SER A 90 11.62 2.69 -23.67
N ALA A 91 12.84 3.08 -24.04
CA ALA A 91 13.42 4.35 -23.63
C ALA A 91 12.56 5.55 -24.06
N GLY A 92 12.31 6.49 -23.15
CA GLY A 92 11.45 7.65 -23.39
C GLY A 92 9.95 7.33 -23.43
N VAL A 93 9.54 6.13 -23.01
CA VAL A 93 8.14 5.76 -22.80
C VAL A 93 7.95 5.39 -21.35
N TYR A 94 6.99 6.04 -20.71
CA TYR A 94 6.69 5.93 -19.30
C TYR A 94 5.24 5.52 -19.07
N VAL A 95 4.97 4.90 -17.93
CA VAL A 95 3.63 4.45 -17.54
C VAL A 95 3.28 4.92 -16.13
N ALA A 96 2.06 5.37 -15.90
CA ALA A 96 1.52 5.60 -14.56
C ALA A 96 0.23 4.81 -14.39
N TYR A 97 0.06 4.19 -13.22
CA TYR A 97 -1.20 3.58 -12.80
C TYR A 97 -1.82 4.47 -11.73
N VAL A 98 -2.93 5.11 -12.05
CA VAL A 98 -3.49 6.18 -11.22
C VAL A 98 -4.98 6.01 -11.04
N THR A 99 -5.48 6.30 -9.84
CA THR A 99 -6.90 6.51 -9.57
C THR A 99 -7.16 8.01 -9.51
N LEU A 100 -8.07 8.48 -10.34
CA LEU A 100 -8.40 9.89 -10.54
C LEU A 100 -9.87 10.15 -10.23
N VAL A 101 -10.19 11.39 -9.86
CA VAL A 101 -11.57 11.92 -9.82
C VAL A 101 -11.85 12.79 -11.06
N ASP A 102 -13.09 13.23 -11.25
CA ASP A 102 -13.42 14.19 -12.31
C ASP A 102 -12.59 15.48 -12.11
N GLY A 103 -11.87 15.88 -13.15
CA GLY A 103 -11.01 17.07 -13.05
C GLY A 103 -10.01 17.18 -14.19
N GLU A 104 -8.86 17.72 -13.86
CA GLU A 104 -7.79 18.04 -14.80
C GLU A 104 -6.45 17.51 -14.30
N ILE A 105 -5.57 17.13 -15.23
CA ILE A 105 -4.19 16.72 -14.97
C ILE A 105 -3.19 17.43 -15.89
N LYS A 106 -1.92 17.38 -15.50
CA LYS A 106 -0.73 17.69 -16.29
C LYS A 106 0.37 16.68 -16.01
N PHE A 107 1.35 16.63 -16.90
CA PHE A 107 2.60 15.91 -16.66
C PHE A 107 3.71 16.91 -16.41
N ARG A 108 4.44 16.77 -15.30
CA ARG A 108 5.56 17.66 -14.98
C ARG A 108 6.75 16.89 -14.44
N GLU A 109 7.91 17.50 -14.54
CA GLU A 109 9.17 16.93 -14.10
C GLU A 109 9.60 17.52 -12.75
N ASN A 110 10.16 16.69 -11.87
CA ASN A 110 10.76 17.05 -10.59
C ASN A 110 9.80 17.72 -9.58
N ASN A 111 8.48 17.45 -9.68
CA ASN A 111 7.47 18.17 -8.91
C ASN A 111 7.53 19.70 -9.12
N ASP A 112 8.01 20.15 -10.27
CA ASP A 112 8.24 21.56 -10.57
C ASP A 112 7.63 21.95 -11.93
N TRP A 113 7.25 23.23 -12.05
CA TRP A 113 6.57 23.74 -13.23
C TRP A 113 7.49 24.11 -14.39
N THR A 114 8.81 24.04 -14.22
CA THR A 114 9.80 24.40 -15.25
C THR A 114 9.66 23.55 -16.51
N ASN A 115 9.45 22.25 -16.36
CA ASN A 115 9.26 21.31 -17.46
C ASN A 115 7.93 20.59 -17.28
N ASN A 116 6.90 21.06 -17.98
CA ASN A 116 5.54 20.50 -17.90
C ASN A 116 4.89 20.44 -19.28
N TYR A 117 4.04 19.45 -19.47
CA TYR A 117 3.29 19.19 -20.69
C TYR A 117 1.79 19.15 -20.41
N GLY A 118 1.04 19.65 -21.39
CA GLY A 118 -0.41 19.58 -21.51
C GLY A 118 -0.80 19.23 -22.94
N ASP A 119 -2.08 19.35 -23.28
CA ASP A 119 -2.60 19.07 -24.63
C ASP A 119 -3.53 20.21 -25.07
N ASP A 120 -3.06 21.00 -26.05
CA ASP A 120 -3.88 22.03 -26.68
C ASP A 120 -4.76 21.43 -27.79
N GLY A 121 -6.00 21.07 -27.43
CA GLY A 121 -7.01 20.61 -28.40
C GLY A 121 -7.52 19.21 -28.15
N ALA A 122 -7.00 18.52 -27.13
CA ALA A 122 -7.39 17.17 -26.73
C ALA A 122 -7.21 16.16 -27.86
N ASP A 123 -6.10 16.26 -28.59
CA ASP A 123 -5.79 15.41 -29.75
C ASP A 123 -4.79 14.28 -29.45
N GLY A 124 -4.30 14.21 -28.20
CA GLY A 124 -3.36 13.20 -27.72
C GLY A 124 -1.89 13.56 -27.97
N THR A 125 -1.62 14.74 -28.51
CA THR A 125 -0.25 15.29 -28.64
C THR A 125 0.04 16.27 -27.49
N LEU A 126 1.30 16.31 -27.08
CA LEU A 126 1.74 17.06 -25.90
C LEU A 126 2.56 18.27 -26.32
N GLU A 127 2.22 19.43 -25.76
CA GLU A 127 3.01 20.66 -25.90
C GLU A 127 3.50 21.17 -24.55
N ALA A 128 4.71 21.74 -24.57
CA ALA A 128 5.31 22.32 -23.39
C ALA A 128 4.46 23.49 -22.88
N GLY A 129 3.99 23.40 -21.63
CA GLY A 129 3.20 24.44 -20.98
C GLY A 129 1.76 24.60 -21.48
N ALA A 130 1.24 23.68 -22.29
CA ALA A 130 -0.11 23.74 -22.86
C ALA A 130 -1.24 23.62 -21.82
N ALA A 131 -2.50 23.63 -22.30
CA ALA A 131 -3.69 23.46 -21.50
C ALA A 131 -3.70 22.15 -20.69
N ASN A 132 -4.44 22.14 -19.57
CA ASN A 132 -4.59 20.95 -18.76
C ASN A 132 -5.39 19.87 -19.51
N ILE A 133 -5.10 18.61 -19.23
CA ILE A 133 -5.79 17.45 -19.79
C ILE A 133 -7.00 17.15 -18.91
N VAL A 134 -8.21 17.19 -19.48
CA VAL A 134 -9.45 16.86 -18.75
C VAL A 134 -9.60 15.34 -18.63
N VAL A 135 -9.94 14.87 -17.44
CA VAL A 135 -10.17 13.45 -17.11
C VAL A 135 -11.44 13.27 -16.30
N THR A 136 -11.99 12.06 -16.34
CA THR A 136 -13.12 11.63 -15.52
C THR A 136 -12.65 10.73 -14.39
N ALA A 137 -13.52 10.48 -13.41
CA ALA A 137 -13.24 9.56 -12.33
C ALA A 137 -13.02 8.12 -12.84
N GLY A 138 -11.96 7.46 -12.35
CA GLY A 138 -11.63 6.09 -12.70
C GLY A 138 -10.18 5.72 -12.38
N THR A 139 -9.85 4.44 -12.55
CA THR A 139 -8.47 3.95 -12.49
C THR A 139 -7.94 3.74 -13.91
N TYR A 140 -6.77 4.30 -14.17
CA TYR A 140 -6.20 4.41 -15.50
C TYR A 140 -4.77 3.93 -15.54
N LYS A 141 -4.39 3.45 -16.72
CA LYS A 141 -3.02 3.39 -17.17
C LYS A 141 -2.79 4.56 -18.11
N ILE A 142 -1.86 5.44 -17.74
CA ILE A 142 -1.42 6.56 -18.57
C ILE A 142 -0.09 6.18 -19.19
N THR A 143 0.01 6.22 -20.51
CA THR A 143 1.29 6.07 -21.22
C THR A 143 1.74 7.44 -21.69
N PHE A 144 2.97 7.84 -21.36
CA PHE A 144 3.58 9.10 -21.76
C PHE A 144 4.85 8.82 -22.57
N ASN A 145 4.87 9.29 -23.82
CA ASN A 145 6.01 9.12 -24.73
C ASN A 145 6.69 10.47 -24.98
N THR A 146 7.91 10.64 -24.43
CA THR A 146 8.70 11.86 -24.59
C THR A 146 9.43 11.95 -25.93
N ASN A 147 9.53 10.85 -26.68
CA ASN A 147 10.16 10.87 -28.01
C ASN A 147 9.22 11.48 -29.05
N ASP A 148 7.94 11.09 -28.98
CA ASP A 148 6.91 11.53 -29.92
C ASP A 148 6.05 12.68 -29.37
N LEU A 149 6.19 12.99 -28.07
CA LEU A 149 5.35 13.92 -27.33
C LEU A 149 3.86 13.57 -27.49
N THR A 150 3.51 12.37 -27.08
CA THR A 150 2.13 11.86 -27.11
C THR A 150 1.78 11.18 -25.80
N TYR A 151 0.48 11.03 -25.54
CA TYR A 151 -0.01 10.25 -24.41
C TYR A 151 -1.26 9.44 -24.75
N THR A 152 -1.51 8.42 -23.95
CA THR A 152 -2.78 7.68 -23.94
C THR A 152 -3.27 7.52 -22.51
N ILE A 153 -4.59 7.58 -22.32
CA ILE A 153 -5.25 7.28 -21.05
C ILE A 153 -6.24 6.14 -21.33
N GLU A 154 -6.00 4.98 -20.75
CA GLU A 154 -6.85 3.80 -20.89
C GLU A 154 -7.35 3.34 -19.52
N SER A 155 -8.61 2.94 -19.42
CA SER A 155 -9.13 2.31 -18.19
C SER A 155 -8.31 1.07 -17.89
N TYR A 156 -7.79 1.01 -16.67
CA TYR A 156 -6.93 -0.07 -16.24
C TYR A 156 -7.09 -0.27 -14.74
N SER A 157 -7.95 -1.21 -14.38
CA SER A 157 -8.11 -1.67 -13.01
C SER A 157 -8.02 -3.19 -12.94
N TRP A 158 -7.61 -3.68 -11.78
CA TRP A 158 -7.74 -5.07 -11.40
C TRP A 158 -8.64 -5.16 -10.19
N GLY A 159 -9.47 -6.19 -10.16
CA GLY A 159 -10.44 -6.38 -9.08
C GLY A 159 -10.64 -7.82 -8.68
N ILE A 160 -11.12 -8.01 -7.45
CA ILE A 160 -11.51 -9.29 -6.87
C ILE A 160 -13.04 -9.42 -6.99
N VAL A 161 -13.50 -10.53 -7.56
CA VAL A 161 -14.91 -10.87 -7.72
C VAL A 161 -15.17 -12.29 -7.27
N GLY A 162 -16.34 -12.57 -6.70
CA GLY A 162 -16.75 -13.96 -6.44
C GLY A 162 -17.72 -14.10 -5.27
N SER A 163 -18.16 -15.33 -5.01
CA SER A 163 -19.14 -15.63 -3.95
C SER A 163 -18.68 -15.25 -2.55
N ALA A 164 -17.37 -15.16 -2.32
CA ALA A 164 -16.79 -14.69 -1.07
C ALA A 164 -16.81 -13.16 -0.91
N THR A 165 -16.98 -12.41 -2.00
CA THR A 165 -17.04 -10.94 -1.98
C THR A 165 -18.47 -10.45 -1.68
N PRO A 166 -18.65 -9.24 -1.11
CA PRO A 166 -19.98 -8.68 -0.85
C PRO A 166 -20.87 -8.54 -2.10
N ASN A 167 -20.25 -8.43 -3.27
CA ASN A 167 -20.91 -8.14 -4.54
C ASN A 167 -21.16 -9.38 -5.42
N ALA A 168 -20.71 -10.56 -4.99
CA ALA A 168 -20.84 -11.83 -5.72
C ALA A 168 -20.28 -11.76 -7.16
N TRP A 169 -20.69 -12.69 -8.03
CA TRP A 169 -20.16 -12.83 -9.41
C TRP A 169 -20.64 -11.75 -10.40
N ASP A 170 -21.81 -11.17 -10.13
CA ASP A 170 -22.51 -10.25 -11.03
C ASP A 170 -22.39 -8.77 -10.61
N GLY A 171 -21.81 -8.50 -9.44
CA GLY A 171 -21.63 -7.15 -8.93
C GLY A 171 -20.26 -6.56 -9.29
N PRO A 172 -20.01 -5.31 -8.87
CA PRO A 172 -18.72 -4.66 -9.06
C PRO A 172 -17.64 -5.32 -8.21
N ASP A 173 -16.43 -5.32 -8.72
CA ASP A 173 -15.24 -5.86 -8.05
C ASP A 173 -14.86 -5.07 -6.78
N LEU A 174 -14.19 -5.75 -5.84
CA LEU A 174 -13.34 -5.09 -4.86
C LEU A 174 -12.03 -4.72 -5.55
N MET A 175 -11.68 -3.44 -5.60
CA MET A 175 -10.56 -2.96 -6.42
C MET A 175 -9.21 -3.18 -5.74
N PHE A 176 -8.23 -3.60 -6.53
CA PHE A 176 -6.83 -3.51 -6.14
C PHE A 176 -6.30 -2.09 -6.33
N GLU A 177 -5.36 -1.72 -5.47
CA GLU A 177 -4.50 -0.55 -5.61
C GLU A 177 -3.15 -1.00 -6.17
N TYR A 178 -2.54 -0.16 -7.02
CA TYR A 178 -1.20 -0.44 -7.49
C TYR A 178 -0.18 -0.06 -6.41
N ASP A 179 0.61 -1.03 -5.98
CA ASP A 179 1.78 -0.84 -5.14
C ASP A 179 3.02 -0.71 -6.04
N PRO A 180 3.51 0.52 -6.25
CA PRO A 180 4.65 0.75 -7.10
C PRO A 180 5.97 0.34 -6.47
N SER A 181 5.99 0.12 -5.15
CA SER A 181 7.19 -0.31 -4.47
C SER A 181 7.57 -1.72 -4.93
N SER A 182 6.60 -2.62 -5.07
CA SER A 182 6.85 -3.99 -5.51
C SER A 182 6.38 -4.31 -6.94
N ASP A 183 5.90 -3.33 -7.70
CA ASP A 183 5.27 -3.50 -9.03
C ASP A 183 4.14 -4.54 -9.00
N GLN A 184 3.24 -4.40 -8.04
CA GLN A 184 2.17 -5.35 -7.75
C GLN A 184 0.83 -4.65 -7.50
N TRP A 185 -0.25 -5.42 -7.54
CA TRP A 185 -1.60 -4.98 -7.19
C TRP A 185 -1.96 -5.53 -5.82
N ARG A 186 -2.43 -4.68 -4.90
CA ARG A 186 -2.73 -5.05 -3.50
C ARG A 186 -4.10 -4.57 -3.06
N ALA A 187 -4.76 -5.37 -2.25
CA ALA A 187 -6.07 -5.04 -1.71
C ALA A 187 -6.18 -5.55 -0.27
N LEU A 188 -6.68 -4.70 0.62
CA LEU A 188 -7.20 -5.11 1.92
C LEU A 188 -8.67 -5.46 1.73
N VAL A 189 -9.04 -6.73 1.96
CA VAL A 189 -10.42 -7.19 1.78
C VAL A 189 -10.90 -8.06 2.93
N THR A 190 -12.15 -7.85 3.33
CA THR A 190 -12.90 -8.82 4.15
C THR A 190 -13.66 -9.76 3.21
N LEU A 191 -13.41 -11.06 3.34
CA LEU A 191 -14.05 -12.10 2.55
C LEU A 191 -14.89 -13.02 3.45
N ALA A 192 -15.91 -13.64 2.86
CA ALA A 192 -16.65 -14.75 3.46
C ALA A 192 -16.10 -16.10 2.97
N ASP A 193 -16.55 -17.21 3.56
CA ASP A 193 -16.29 -18.54 3.00
C ASP A 193 -16.86 -18.62 1.58
N GLY A 194 -16.02 -18.95 0.59
CA GLY A 194 -16.47 -19.01 -0.80
C GLY A 194 -15.33 -19.06 -1.79
N GLU A 195 -15.56 -18.43 -2.93
CA GLU A 195 -14.65 -18.45 -4.07
C GLU A 195 -14.45 -17.04 -4.63
N ILE A 196 -13.26 -16.78 -5.19
CA ILE A 196 -12.90 -15.53 -5.87
C ILE A 196 -12.20 -15.78 -7.20
N LYS A 197 -12.14 -14.73 -8.02
CA LYS A 197 -11.29 -14.56 -9.21
C LYS A 197 -10.78 -13.14 -9.28
N PHE A 198 -9.72 -12.93 -10.05
CA PHE A 198 -9.24 -11.60 -10.39
C PHE A 198 -9.65 -11.24 -11.81
N ARG A 199 -10.17 -10.04 -12.06
CA ARG A 199 -10.52 -9.63 -13.42
C ARG A 199 -10.15 -8.18 -13.70
N GLN A 200 -9.88 -7.91 -14.97
CA GLN A 200 -9.49 -6.59 -15.44
C GLN A 200 -10.72 -5.75 -15.73
N ASN A 201 -10.70 -4.47 -15.37
CA ASN A 201 -11.68 -3.48 -15.78
C ASN A 201 -13.13 -3.83 -15.41
N ASN A 202 -13.34 -4.60 -14.33
CA ASN A 202 -14.64 -5.09 -13.92
C ASN A 202 -15.39 -5.85 -15.05
N ASP A 203 -14.63 -6.53 -15.91
CA ASP A 203 -15.12 -7.24 -17.09
C ASP A 203 -14.54 -8.67 -17.16
N TRP A 204 -15.30 -9.58 -17.76
CA TRP A 204 -14.90 -10.99 -17.86
C TRP A 204 -13.89 -11.29 -18.97
N GLY A 205 -13.58 -10.33 -19.85
CA GLY A 205 -12.68 -10.52 -20.98
C GLY A 205 -11.28 -11.00 -20.61
N ILE A 206 -10.69 -10.41 -19.56
CA ILE A 206 -9.42 -10.87 -18.98
C ILE A 206 -9.64 -11.13 -17.50
N ASN A 207 -9.64 -12.41 -17.13
CA ASN A 207 -9.80 -12.85 -15.76
C ASN A 207 -8.84 -14.01 -15.46
N TYR A 208 -8.39 -14.08 -14.22
CA TYR A 208 -7.47 -15.08 -13.72
C TYR A 208 -8.11 -15.88 -12.58
N GLY A 209 -7.75 -17.15 -12.55
CA GLY A 209 -8.04 -18.10 -11.49
C GLY A 209 -6.82 -18.99 -11.27
N ASP A 210 -6.94 -20.04 -10.47
CA ASP A 210 -5.83 -20.94 -10.11
C ASP A 210 -6.24 -22.40 -10.35
N ASP A 211 -5.69 -22.99 -11.41
CA ASP A 211 -5.87 -24.39 -11.74
C ASP A 211 -4.94 -25.28 -10.89
N GLY A 212 -5.47 -25.79 -9.79
CA GLY A 212 -4.75 -26.75 -8.94
C GLY A 212 -4.32 -26.21 -7.59
N ALA A 213 -4.66 -24.94 -7.29
CA ALA A 213 -4.41 -24.27 -6.02
C ALA A 213 -2.92 -24.23 -5.68
N ASP A 214 -2.09 -23.87 -6.66
CA ASP A 214 -0.62 -23.82 -6.52
C ASP A 214 -0.05 -22.40 -6.38
N GLY A 215 -0.92 -21.38 -6.41
CA GLY A 215 -0.53 -19.97 -6.28
C GLY A 215 -0.12 -19.31 -7.59
N THR A 216 -0.20 -20.04 -8.71
CA THR A 216 -0.01 -19.50 -10.06
C THR A 216 -1.35 -19.25 -10.73
N LEU A 217 -1.41 -18.23 -11.59
CA LEU A 217 -2.64 -17.73 -12.18
C LEU A 217 -2.75 -18.09 -13.66
N GLU A 218 -3.83 -18.76 -14.02
CA GLU A 218 -4.18 -19.07 -15.40
C GLU A 218 -5.26 -18.13 -15.92
N LEU A 219 -5.08 -17.69 -17.17
CA LEU A 219 -6.12 -16.97 -17.89
C LEU A 219 -7.37 -17.87 -18.02
N ASN A 220 -8.48 -17.43 -17.44
CA ASN A 220 -9.71 -18.21 -17.29
C ASN A 220 -9.58 -19.48 -16.43
N GLY A 221 -8.60 -19.55 -15.53
CA GLY A 221 -8.42 -20.67 -14.60
C GLY A 221 -9.60 -20.87 -13.63
N ALA A 222 -9.56 -21.96 -12.87
CA ALA A 222 -10.57 -22.29 -11.86
C ALA A 222 -10.71 -21.22 -10.77
N ASN A 223 -11.86 -21.19 -10.11
CA ASN A 223 -12.07 -20.25 -9.00
C ASN A 223 -11.12 -20.56 -7.84
N ILE A 224 -10.65 -19.52 -7.15
CA ILE A 224 -9.79 -19.61 -5.98
C ILE A 224 -10.67 -19.73 -4.74
N ALA A 225 -10.56 -20.82 -3.98
CA ALA A 225 -11.31 -21.00 -2.74
C ALA A 225 -10.68 -20.20 -1.60
N VAL A 226 -11.53 -19.54 -0.80
CA VAL A 226 -11.12 -18.73 0.36
C VAL A 226 -12.02 -19.00 1.56
N SER A 227 -11.45 -18.84 2.75
CA SER A 227 -12.20 -18.81 4.01
C SER A 227 -12.59 -17.38 4.38
N SER A 228 -13.52 -17.27 5.33
CA SER A 228 -13.88 -16.00 5.93
C SER A 228 -12.73 -15.40 6.74
N GLY A 229 -12.47 -14.11 6.54
CA GLY A 229 -11.37 -13.41 7.18
C GLY A 229 -11.07 -12.05 6.56
N ASN A 230 -10.15 -11.33 7.18
CA ASN A 230 -9.55 -10.12 6.66
C ASN A 230 -8.20 -10.47 6.03
N TYR A 231 -7.98 -10.03 4.80
CA TYR A 231 -6.83 -10.44 4.01
C TYR A 231 -6.13 -9.26 3.36
N LEU A 232 -4.80 -9.32 3.33
CA LEU A 232 -3.99 -8.65 2.32
C LEU A 232 -3.88 -9.60 1.13
N VAL A 233 -4.51 -9.24 0.04
CA VAL A 233 -4.39 -9.96 -1.23
C VAL A 233 -3.35 -9.24 -2.08
N THR A 234 -2.34 -9.98 -2.54
CA THR A 234 -1.33 -9.46 -3.47
C THR A 234 -1.46 -10.20 -4.80
N PHE A 235 -1.54 -9.46 -5.90
CA PHE A 235 -1.59 -9.98 -7.26
C PHE A 235 -0.43 -9.41 -8.07
N ASN A 236 0.44 -10.30 -8.55
CA ASN A 236 1.58 -9.97 -9.39
C ASN A 236 1.25 -10.29 -10.85
N THR A 237 1.08 -9.25 -11.67
CA THR A 237 0.77 -9.39 -13.11
C THR A 237 1.97 -9.80 -13.96
N ASN A 238 3.20 -9.64 -13.47
CA ASN A 238 4.41 -10.00 -14.19
C ASN A 238 4.68 -11.50 -14.10
N ASP A 239 4.55 -12.06 -12.91
CA ASP A 239 4.79 -13.48 -12.64
C ASP A 239 3.51 -14.33 -12.73
N LEU A 240 2.34 -13.67 -12.82
CA LEU A 240 1.03 -14.31 -12.73
C LEU A 240 0.93 -15.18 -11.47
N THR A 241 1.19 -14.57 -10.32
CA THR A 241 1.09 -15.22 -9.00
C THR A 241 0.28 -14.37 -8.05
N TYR A 242 -0.17 -14.97 -6.95
CA TYR A 242 -0.90 -14.26 -5.90
C TYR A 242 -0.61 -14.79 -4.50
N THR A 243 -0.89 -13.96 -3.50
CA THR A 243 -0.95 -14.37 -2.09
C THR A 243 -2.26 -13.86 -1.45
N ILE A 244 -2.75 -14.60 -0.47
CA ILE A 244 -3.91 -14.24 0.36
C ILE A 244 -3.47 -14.45 1.81
N GLU A 245 -3.08 -13.37 2.47
CA GLU A 245 -2.48 -13.42 3.81
C GLU A 245 -3.44 -12.79 4.83
N GLU A 246 -3.73 -13.50 5.91
CA GLU A 246 -4.57 -12.93 6.98
C GLU A 246 -3.91 -11.70 7.59
N ILE A 247 -4.69 -10.64 7.76
CA ILE A 247 -4.21 -9.38 8.33
C ILE A 247 -5.31 -8.72 9.17
N ASP A 248 -4.89 -8.05 10.23
CA ASP A 248 -5.78 -7.20 11.02
C ASP A 248 -5.95 -5.84 10.34
N PHE A 249 -7.18 -5.32 10.27
CA PHE A 249 -7.43 -3.96 9.80
C PHE A 249 -7.34 -2.99 10.96
N TRP A 250 -6.58 -1.92 10.79
CA TRP A 250 -6.42 -0.91 11.84
C TRP A 250 -7.24 0.33 11.54
N GLY A 251 -7.87 0.88 12.57
CA GLY A 251 -8.70 2.05 12.43
C GLY A 251 -8.69 2.96 13.65
N VAL A 252 -9.25 4.15 13.49
CA VAL A 252 -9.36 5.17 14.54
C VAL A 252 -10.81 5.30 14.99
N VAL A 253 -11.00 5.30 16.30
CA VAL A 253 -12.29 5.48 16.98
C VAL A 253 -12.18 6.54 18.06
N GLY A 254 -13.28 7.23 18.38
CA GLY A 254 -13.32 8.11 19.54
C GLY A 254 -14.21 9.32 19.37
N SER A 255 -14.38 10.11 20.44
CA SER A 255 -15.24 11.30 20.42
C SER A 255 -14.81 12.38 19.43
N ALA A 256 -13.56 12.33 18.98
CA ALA A 256 -13.03 13.20 17.93
C ALA A 256 -13.35 12.72 16.50
N THR A 257 -13.78 11.48 16.31
CA THR A 257 -14.11 10.91 14.99
C THR A 257 -15.61 11.04 14.69
N PRO A 258 -16.03 10.99 13.40
CA PRO A 258 -17.44 11.11 13.02
C PRO A 258 -18.36 10.05 13.64
N ASN A 259 -17.81 8.88 13.97
CA ASN A 259 -18.57 7.71 14.41
C ASN A 259 -18.56 7.50 15.94
N ALA A 260 -17.85 8.36 16.70
CA ALA A 260 -17.73 8.26 18.15
C ALA A 260 -17.21 6.88 18.62
N TRP A 261 -17.43 6.54 19.90
CA TRP A 261 -16.91 5.31 20.52
C TRP A 261 -17.67 4.03 20.13
N ASP A 262 -18.94 4.17 19.77
CA ASP A 262 -19.85 3.03 19.52
C ASP A 262 -20.04 2.75 18.03
N GLY A 263 -19.56 3.61 17.14
CA GLY A 263 -19.64 3.43 15.70
C GLY A 263 -18.45 2.68 15.12
N PRO A 264 -18.47 2.43 13.79
CA PRO A 264 -17.36 1.80 13.11
C PRO A 264 -16.14 2.72 13.05
N ASP A 265 -14.97 2.11 12.96
CA ASP A 265 -13.71 2.83 12.80
C ASP A 265 -13.67 3.62 11.51
N ILE A 266 -12.87 4.68 11.55
CA ILE A 266 -12.29 5.23 10.34
C ILE A 266 -11.05 4.39 10.05
N GLU A 267 -11.14 3.55 9.03
CA GLU A 267 -10.08 2.64 8.62
C GLU A 267 -8.83 3.40 8.16
N LEU A 268 -7.66 2.88 8.51
CA LEU A 268 -6.37 3.37 8.06
C LEU A 268 -5.95 2.59 6.80
N SER A 269 -5.17 3.24 5.94
CA SER A 269 -4.47 2.60 4.83
C SER A 269 -3.21 1.91 5.32
N LEU A 270 -2.85 0.77 4.73
CA LEU A 270 -1.59 0.10 4.99
C LEU A 270 -0.48 0.71 4.11
N ASP A 271 0.69 0.96 4.70
CA ASP A 271 1.91 1.18 3.95
C ASP A 271 2.48 -0.17 3.51
N TYR A 272 2.34 -0.50 2.22
CA TYR A 272 2.79 -1.77 1.67
C TYR A 272 4.31 -1.99 1.74
N THR A 273 5.10 -0.93 1.96
CA THR A 273 6.55 -1.04 2.15
C THR A 273 6.95 -1.50 3.55
N SER A 274 5.99 -1.48 4.49
CA SER A 274 6.23 -1.68 5.91
C SER A 274 6.04 -3.12 6.41
N ASP A 275 5.81 -4.09 5.52
CA ASP A 275 5.54 -5.50 5.89
C ASP A 275 4.38 -5.63 6.89
N GLY A 276 3.31 -4.85 6.69
CA GLY A 276 2.12 -4.87 7.56
C GLY A 276 2.20 -4.03 8.83
N MET A 277 3.31 -3.30 9.06
CA MET A 277 3.59 -2.65 10.34
C MET A 277 3.14 -1.19 10.46
N ILE A 278 3.05 -0.46 9.34
CA ILE A 278 2.72 0.96 9.34
C ILE A 278 1.36 1.18 8.67
N TRP A 279 0.46 1.84 9.40
CA TRP A 279 -0.86 2.20 8.94
C TRP A 279 -1.05 3.71 9.05
N TYR A 280 -1.77 4.33 8.13
CA TYR A 280 -1.87 5.78 8.05
C TYR A 280 -3.18 6.29 7.46
N ASN A 281 -3.48 7.56 7.73
CA ASN A 281 -4.47 8.36 7.01
C ASN A 281 -3.95 9.80 6.93
N ASN A 282 -3.63 10.27 5.73
CA ASN A 282 -3.01 11.58 5.52
C ASN A 282 -4.00 12.74 5.47
N ASN A 283 -5.30 12.48 5.53
CA ASN A 283 -6.34 13.49 5.40
C ASN A 283 -7.51 13.20 6.34
N PHE A 284 -7.23 13.30 7.65
CA PHE A 284 -8.17 12.93 8.68
C PHE A 284 -8.75 14.15 9.41
N ASP A 285 -10.03 14.44 9.15
CA ASP A 285 -10.76 15.50 9.84
C ASP A 285 -11.21 15.05 11.24
N LEU A 286 -10.69 15.73 12.25
CA LEU A 286 -10.99 15.48 13.66
C LEU A 286 -11.65 16.72 14.29
N VAL A 287 -12.60 16.47 15.21
CA VAL A 287 -13.07 17.50 16.14
C VAL A 287 -12.29 17.41 17.45
N ALA A 288 -12.35 18.46 18.27
CA ALA A 288 -11.73 18.42 19.58
C ALA A 288 -12.35 17.31 20.43
N GLY A 289 -11.52 16.40 20.94
CA GLY A 289 -11.99 15.21 21.64
C GLY A 289 -10.86 14.23 21.91
N GLU A 290 -11.18 12.95 21.89
CA GLU A 290 -10.26 11.87 22.17
C GLU A 290 -10.37 10.77 21.11
N ILE A 291 -9.27 10.05 20.87
CA ILE A 291 -9.19 8.90 19.98
C ILE A 291 -8.51 7.69 20.62
N LYS A 292 -8.71 6.51 20.02
CA LYS A 292 -7.91 5.29 20.16
C LYS A 292 -7.73 4.62 18.80
N PHE A 293 -6.73 3.77 18.70
CA PHE A 293 -6.55 2.86 17.57
C PHE A 293 -7.06 1.49 17.97
N ARG A 294 -7.83 0.81 17.13
CA ARG A 294 -8.25 -0.58 17.39
C ARG A 294 -8.17 -1.43 16.14
N SER A 295 -8.01 -2.73 16.34
CA SER A 295 -7.98 -3.68 15.24
C SER A 295 -9.36 -4.28 14.96
N ASN A 296 -9.61 -4.58 13.69
CA ASN A 296 -10.78 -5.27 13.16
C ASN A 296 -12.12 -4.66 13.60
N ASN A 297 -12.15 -3.34 13.84
CA ASN A 297 -13.34 -2.65 14.33
C ASN A 297 -13.91 -3.27 15.62
N ASP A 298 -13.04 -3.83 16.46
CA ASP A 298 -13.39 -4.53 17.70
C ASP A 298 -12.49 -4.07 18.86
N TRP A 299 -13.01 -4.16 20.09
CA TRP A 299 -12.29 -3.72 21.28
C TRP A 299 -11.24 -4.72 21.78
N GLY A 300 -11.16 -5.92 21.21
CA GLY A 300 -10.25 -6.99 21.62
C GLY A 300 -8.78 -6.57 21.64
N VAL A 301 -8.31 -5.85 20.62
CA VAL A 301 -6.97 -5.24 20.57
C VAL A 301 -7.11 -3.77 20.23
N ASN A 302 -6.73 -2.91 21.18
CA ASN A 302 -6.78 -1.46 21.02
C ASN A 302 -5.60 -0.81 21.73
N TYR A 303 -5.12 0.29 21.17
CA TYR A 303 -4.01 1.07 21.67
C TYR A 303 -4.46 2.49 22.04
N GLY A 304 -3.84 3.01 23.09
CA GLY A 304 -3.92 4.39 23.56
C GLY A 304 -2.51 4.89 23.93
N ASP A 305 -2.41 6.03 24.60
CA ASP A 305 -1.13 6.61 25.05
C ASP A 305 -1.24 7.03 26.52
N ASP A 306 -0.56 6.26 27.38
CA ASP A 306 -0.43 6.54 28.79
C ASP A 306 0.66 7.61 29.05
N GLY A 307 0.23 8.86 29.17
CA GLY A 307 1.13 9.96 29.54
C GLY A 307 1.47 10.92 28.40
N ALA A 308 0.88 10.70 27.22
CA ALA A 308 1.01 11.56 26.04
C ALA A 308 2.47 11.68 25.58
N ASP A 309 3.19 10.57 25.53
CA ASP A 309 4.61 10.52 25.17
C ASP A 309 4.88 10.03 23.73
N GLY A 310 3.82 9.65 22.99
CA GLY A 310 3.91 9.17 21.61
C GLY A 310 4.08 7.65 21.48
N THR A 311 4.15 6.93 22.60
CA THR A 311 4.17 5.46 22.66
C THR A 311 2.75 4.91 22.77
N LEU A 312 2.52 3.74 22.19
CA LEU A 312 1.25 3.04 22.19
C LEU A 312 1.24 1.92 23.23
N GLU A 313 0.34 2.00 24.20
CA GLU A 313 0.09 0.94 25.17
C GLU A 313 -1.18 0.17 24.84
N LEU A 314 -1.10 -1.16 24.94
CA LEU A 314 -2.27 -2.02 24.80
C LEU A 314 -3.27 -1.68 25.91
N ASN A 315 -4.48 -1.28 25.51
CA ASN A 315 -5.53 -0.73 26.38
C ASN A 315 -5.14 0.57 27.12
N GLY A 316 -4.16 1.33 26.61
CA GLY A 316 -3.75 2.61 27.18
C GLY A 316 -4.86 3.68 27.19
N ALA A 317 -4.58 4.80 27.84
CA ALA A 317 -5.49 5.94 27.94
C ALA A 317 -5.86 6.52 26.58
N ASN A 318 -7.03 7.19 26.51
CA ASN A 318 -7.44 7.83 25.27
C ASN A 318 -6.47 8.97 24.91
N ILE A 319 -6.23 9.16 23.61
CA ILE A 319 -5.33 10.20 23.08
C ILE A 319 -6.15 11.46 22.84
N ALA A 320 -5.85 12.56 23.53
CA ALA A 320 -6.53 13.83 23.34
C ALA A 320 -6.07 14.53 22.05
N VAL A 321 -7.01 15.05 21.27
CA VAL A 321 -6.73 15.71 19.98
C VAL A 321 -7.54 17.00 19.84
N GLY A 322 -6.95 17.98 19.16
CA GLY A 322 -7.62 19.23 18.79
C GLY A 322 -8.50 19.07 17.54
N ALA A 323 -9.31 20.09 17.26
CA ALA A 323 -10.02 20.13 15.98
C ALA A 323 -9.05 20.52 14.85
N GLY A 324 -9.10 19.81 13.73
CA GLY A 324 -8.21 20.06 12.59
C GLY A 324 -8.21 18.91 11.60
N ASN A 325 -7.51 19.11 10.49
CA ASN A 325 -7.18 18.09 9.52
C ASN A 325 -5.77 17.57 9.81
N TYR A 326 -5.61 16.25 9.91
CA TYR A 326 -4.38 15.62 10.36
C TYR A 326 -3.91 14.53 9.39
N SER A 327 -2.58 14.39 9.28
CA SER A 327 -1.94 13.13 8.93
C SER A 327 -1.71 12.32 10.20
N VAL A 328 -2.29 11.11 10.24
CA VAL A 328 -2.19 10.15 11.34
C VAL A 328 -1.46 8.92 10.86
N SER A 329 -0.53 8.40 11.66
CA SER A 329 0.12 7.12 11.40
C SER A 329 0.40 6.36 12.68
N ILE A 330 0.30 5.03 12.63
CA ILE A 330 0.75 4.10 13.67
C ILE A 330 1.85 3.21 13.11
N ASN A 331 2.84 2.91 13.94
CA ASN A 331 3.88 1.94 13.68
C ASN A 331 3.79 0.85 14.75
N LEU A 332 3.35 -0.35 14.33
CA LEU A 332 3.12 -1.49 15.21
C LEU A 332 4.42 -2.21 15.60
N ALA A 333 5.51 -2.02 14.85
CA ALA A 333 6.82 -2.59 15.20
C ALA A 333 7.43 -1.88 16.40
N ASP A 334 7.32 -0.55 16.43
CA ASP A 334 7.85 0.30 17.50
C ASP A 334 6.80 0.65 18.57
N LEU A 335 5.53 0.32 18.31
CA LEU A 335 4.38 0.75 19.10
C LEU A 335 4.40 2.26 19.32
N THR A 336 4.43 3.03 18.24
CA THR A 336 4.39 4.50 18.27
C THR A 336 3.33 5.02 17.32
N TYR A 337 2.97 6.29 17.47
CA TYR A 337 2.05 6.97 16.57
C TYR A 337 2.49 8.42 16.30
N THR A 338 1.97 8.99 15.22
CA THR A 338 2.11 10.40 14.89
C THR A 338 0.74 11.00 14.60
N LEU A 339 0.52 12.24 15.05
CA LEU A 339 -0.56 13.12 14.57
C LEU A 339 0.07 14.45 14.19
N THR A 340 0.09 14.73 12.88
CA THR A 340 0.62 15.98 12.33
C THR A 340 -0.52 16.75 11.69
N GLN A 341 -0.74 17.99 12.11
CA GLN A 341 -1.77 18.83 11.49
C GLN A 341 -1.31 19.28 10.09
N ASN A 342 -2.19 19.15 9.09
CA ASN A 342 -1.93 19.48 7.69
C ASN A 342 -2.02 20.98 7.38
#